data_AF-A0A1I3A3G5-F1
#
_entry.id   AF-A0A1I3A3G5-F1
#
_cell.length_a   1.000
_cell.length_b   1.000
_cell.length_c   1.000
_cell.angle_alpha   90.00
_cell.angle_beta   90.00
_cell.angle_gamma   90.00
#
_symmetry.space_group_name_H-M   'P 1'
#
loop_
_entity.id
_entity.type
_entity.pdbx_description
1 polymer ?
#
loop_
_entity_poly.entity_id
_entity_poly.type
_entity_poly.pdbx_seq_one_letter_code
_entity_poly.pdbx_strand_id
1 'polypeptide(L)' 'MKKLGQYWGYLIFALLIAAWWSKEVGPVALVILSALVTLYFLFRAPGWCGAETRQHTLCRNNAYGLLLGCHFREHKRQN' A
#
# COMPACT_ATOMS: atom_id res chain seq x y z
N MET A 1 3.02 -17.12 3.05
CA MET A 1 4.15 -17.17 4.00
C MET A 1 5.36 -16.57 3.27
N LYS A 2 5.98 -15.44 3.59
CA LYS A 2 6.18 -14.66 4.83
C LYS A 2 5.70 -13.21 4.59
N LYS A 3 4.55 -12.80 5.13
CA LYS A 3 3.96 -11.46 4.86
C LYS A 3 4.55 -10.34 5.75
N LEU A 4 5.38 -10.66 6.74
CA LEU A 4 5.82 -9.69 7.75
C LEU A 4 6.65 -8.53 7.16
N GLY A 5 7.50 -8.80 6.16
CA GLY A 5 8.31 -7.77 5.51
C GLY A 5 7.50 -6.75 4.70
N GLN A 6 6.25 -7.05 4.37
CA GLN A 6 5.38 -6.11 3.65
C GLN A 6 4.73 -5.07 4.55
N TYR A 7 4.69 -5.25 5.88
CA TYR A 7 4.02 -4.32 6.79
C TYR A 7 4.92 -3.18 7.28
N TRP A 8 6.16 -3.09 6.80
CA TRP A 8 7.13 -2.08 7.23
C TRP A 8 6.63 -0.63 7.03
N GLY A 9 5.82 -0.38 6.00
CA GLY A 9 5.27 0.94 5.76
C GLY A 9 4.27 1.41 6.83
N TYR A 10 3.64 0.50 7.56
CA TYR A 10 2.79 0.87 8.72
C TYR A 10 3.63 1.38 9.89
N LEU A 11 4.84 0.83 10.10
CA LEU A 11 5.78 1.34 11.10
C LEU A 11 6.25 2.75 10.73
N ILE A 12 6.60 2.98 9.46
CA ILE A 12 6.98 4.30 8.97
C ILE A 12 5.82 5.30 9.10
N PHE A 13 4.58 4.86 8.85
CA PHE A 13 3.40 5.69 9.04
C PHE A 13 3.20 6.10 10.51
N ALA A 14 3.35 5.16 11.44
CA ALA A 14 3.30 5.47 12.88
C ALA A 14 4.41 6.45 13.30
N LEU A 15 5.63 6.27 12.77
CA LEU A 15 6.73 7.20 12.99
C LEU A 15 6.45 8.59 12.42
N LEU A 16 5.84 8.69 11.24
CA LEU A 16 5.43 9.97 10.66
C LEU A 16 4.43 10.70 11.56
N ILE A 17 3.44 10.00 12.11
CA ILE A 17 2.48 10.58 13.07
C ILE A 17 3.19 11.11 14.31
N ALA A 18 4.12 10.33 14.88
CA ALA A 18 4.92 10.74 16.03
C ALA A 18 5.82 11.96 15.70
N ALA A 19 6.43 11.98 14.51
CA ALA A 19 7.28 13.06 14.04
C ALA A 19 6.52 14.39 13.87
N TRP A 20 5.27 14.33 13.39
CA TRP A 20 4.39 15.50 13.35
C TRP A 20 4.04 16.02 14.74
N TRP A 21 3.99 15.14 15.75
CA TRP A 21 3.69 15.52 17.13
C TRP A 21 4.89 16.13 17.86
N SER A 22 6.11 15.64 17.60
CA SER A 22 7.30 16.03 18.37
C SER A 22 7.83 17.43 18.04
N LYS A 23 7.43 18.08 16.94
CA LYS A 23 7.87 19.42 16.46
C LYS A 23 9.40 19.63 16.29
N GLU A 24 10.22 18.73 16.81
CA GLU A 24 11.69 18.72 16.70
C GLU A 24 12.16 18.15 15.35
N VAL A 25 11.26 17.54 14.58
CA VAL A 25 11.57 16.97 13.27
C VAL A 25 11.52 18.05 12.21
N GLY A 26 12.67 18.31 11.58
CA GLY A 26 12.79 19.31 10.53
C GLY A 26 11.89 19.03 9.31
N PRO A 27 11.49 20.07 8.57
CA PRO A 27 10.50 19.97 7.48
C PRO A 27 10.93 19.02 6.36
N VAL A 28 12.22 18.93 6.07
CA VAL A 28 12.77 18.02 5.05
C VAL A 28 12.51 16.55 5.41
N ALA A 29 12.70 16.17 6.67
CA ALA A 29 12.46 14.80 7.13
C ALA A 29 10.98 14.43 7.05
N LEU A 30 10.07 15.36 7.38
CA LEU A 30 8.63 15.16 7.26
C LEU A 30 8.19 14.93 5.80
N VAL A 31 8.74 15.70 4.85
CA VAL A 31 8.46 15.53 3.42
C VAL A 31 8.91 14.16 2.93
N ILE A 32 10.12 13.72 3.30
CA ILE A 32 10.65 12.41 2.90
C ILE A 32 9.81 11.28 3.48
N LEU A 33 9.49 11.34 4.79
CA LEU A 33 8.63 10.34 5.43
C LEU A 33 7.23 10.30 4.79
N SER A 34 6.65 11.45 4.49
CA SER A 34 5.35 11.55 3.81
C SER A 34 5.39 10.89 2.44
N ALA A 35 6.41 11.19 1.63
CA ALA A 35 6.58 10.59 0.31
C ALA A 35 6.74 9.06 0.38
N LEU A 36 7.54 8.55 1.32
CA LEU A 36 7.73 7.11 1.52
C LEU A 36 6.43 6.40 1.91
N VAL A 37 5.67 7.00 2.83
CA VAL A 37 4.35 6.50 3.24
C VAL A 37 3.38 6.49 2.07
N THR A 38 3.30 7.59 1.31
CA THR A 38 2.42 7.68 0.14
C THR A 38 2.77 6.61 -0.90
N LEU A 39 4.04 6.46 -1.26
CA LEU A 39 4.49 5.43 -2.21
C LEU A 39 4.19 4.02 -1.70
N TYR A 40 4.39 3.78 -0.41
CA TYR A 40 4.05 2.49 0.20
C TYR A 40 2.55 2.18 0.07
N PHE A 41 1.68 3.13 0.43
CA PHE A 41 0.24 2.92 0.33
C PHE A 41 -0.25 2.78 -1.12
N LEU A 42 0.35 3.51 -2.06
CA LEU A 42 -0.02 3.43 -3.47
C LEU A 42 0.37 2.10 -4.12
N PHE A 43 1.55 1.56 -3.80
CA PHE A 43 2.15 0.47 -4.58
C PHE A 43 2.38 -0.82 -3.80
N ARG A 44 2.43 -0.80 -2.47
CA ARG A 44 2.96 -1.93 -1.68
C ARG A 44 2.09 -2.38 -0.52
N ALA A 45 1.14 -1.55 -0.07
CA ALA A 45 0.24 -1.91 1.01
C ALA A 45 -0.52 -3.20 0.66
N PRO A 46 -0.50 -4.21 1.54
CA PRO A 46 -1.17 -5.47 1.26
C PRO A 46 -2.69 -5.26 1.26
N GLY A 47 -3.32 -5.46 0.10
CA GLY A 47 -4.77 -5.37 -0.09
C GLY A 47 -5.34 -6.66 -0.67
N TRP A 48 -6.66 -6.78 -0.66
CA TRP A 48 -7.36 -7.82 -1.42
C TRP A 48 -7.71 -7.24 -2.80
N CYS A 49 -7.53 -8.03 -3.86
CA CYS A 49 -7.85 -7.60 -5.23
C CYS A 49 -9.33 -7.25 -5.37
N GLY A 50 -10.22 -8.15 -4.97
CA GLY A 50 -11.67 -7.91 -5.02
C GLY A 50 -12.25 -7.72 -6.43
N ALA A 51 -11.44 -7.74 -7.49
CA ALA A 51 -11.92 -7.60 -8.86
C ALA A 51 -12.77 -8.81 -9.27
N GLU A 52 -13.87 -8.55 -9.98
CA GLU A 52 -14.71 -9.61 -10.53
C GLU A 52 -13.93 -10.42 -11.59
N THR A 53 -14.06 -11.73 -11.53
CA THR A 53 -13.50 -12.67 -12.51
C THR A 53 -14.55 -13.02 -13.58
N ARG A 54 -14.13 -13.65 -14.68
CA ARG A 54 -15.03 -14.15 -15.74
C ARG A 54 -16.11 -15.13 -15.27
N GLN A 55 -15.95 -15.68 -14.07
CA GLN A 55 -16.86 -16.66 -13.48
C GLN A 55 -17.84 -16.00 -12.49
N HIS A 56 -17.96 -14.66 -12.50
CA HIS A 56 -18.78 -13.89 -11.55
C HIS A 56 -18.38 -14.12 -10.09
N THR A 57 -17.10 -14.41 -9.83
CA THR A 57 -16.55 -14.54 -8.47
C THR A 57 -15.53 -13.45 -8.21
N LEU A 58 -15.46 -12.97 -6.97
CA LEU A 58 -14.48 -11.96 -6.56
C LEU A 58 -13.09 -12.58 -6.43
N CYS A 59 -12.08 -11.91 -6.99
CA CYS A 59 -10.69 -12.31 -6.91
C CYS A 59 -10.19 -12.26 -5.47
N ARG A 60 -9.84 -13.42 -4.92
CA ARG A 60 -9.30 -13.60 -3.56
C ARG A 60 -7.78 -13.49 -3.48
N ASN A 61 -7.12 -13.10 -4.57
CA ASN A 61 -5.68 -12.93 -4.55
C ASN A 61 -5.27 -11.59 -3.89
N ASN A 62 -4.04 -11.52 -3.38
CA ASN A 62 -3.54 -10.25 -2.82
C ASN A 62 -3.31 -9.25 -3.96
N ALA A 63 -3.73 -8.01 -3.73
CA ALA A 63 -3.35 -6.85 -4.52
C ALA A 63 -2.29 -6.03 -3.79
N TYR A 64 -1.56 -5.22 -4.56
CA TYR A 64 -0.55 -4.32 -4.03
C TYR A 64 -0.99 -2.87 -4.14
N GLY A 65 -1.09 -2.24 -2.97
CA GLY A 65 -1.39 -0.82 -2.79
C GLY A 65 -2.78 -0.40 -3.24
N LEU A 66 -3.04 0.90 -3.12
CA LEU A 66 -4.29 1.56 -3.54
C LEU A 66 -4.46 1.55 -5.06
N LEU A 67 -3.37 1.45 -5.83
CA LEU A 67 -3.43 1.28 -7.28
C LEU A 67 -3.84 -0.16 -7.68
N LEU A 68 -4.18 -1.00 -6.69
CA LEU A 68 -4.84 -2.30 -6.82
C LEU A 68 -4.18 -3.20 -7.89
N GLY A 69 -2.85 -3.29 -7.83
CA GLY A 69 -2.09 -4.17 -8.71
C GLY A 69 -2.26 -5.62 -8.28
N CYS A 70 -3.20 -6.34 -8.88
CA CYS A 70 -3.20 -7.80 -8.83
C CYS A 70 -2.20 -8.35 -9.85
N HIS A 71 -1.51 -9.44 -9.51
CA HIS A 71 -0.62 -10.10 -10.46
C HIS A 71 -1.38 -10.70 -11.68
N PHE A 72 -2.68 -11.00 -11.51
CA PHE A 72 -3.53 -11.45 -12.60
C PHE A 72 -3.86 -10.30 -13.54
N ARG A 73 -3.28 -10.34 -14.74
CA ARG A 73 -3.52 -9.35 -15.82
C ARG A 73 -4.93 -9.42 -16.39
N GLU A 74 -5.63 -10.53 -16.16
CA GLU A 74 -6.98 -10.79 -16.65
C GLU A 74 -7.97 -9.68 -16.24
N HIS A 75 -7.77 -9.03 -15.08
CA HIS A 75 -8.63 -7.94 -14.62
C HIS A 75 -8.42 -6.60 -15.34
N LYS A 76 -7.27 -6.39 -16.02
CA LYS A 76 -6.91 -5.07 -16.59
C LYS A 76 -7.48 -4.82 -17.99
N ARG A 77 -7.87 -5.88 -18.70
CA ARG A 77 -8.34 -5.81 -20.10
C ARG A 77 -9.57 -6.70 -20.30
N GLN A 78 -10.66 -6.31 -19.66
CA GLN A 78 -12.01 -6.77 -19.96
C GLN A 78 -12.92 -5.55 -20.05
N ASN A 79 -12.71 -4.76 -21.11
CA ASN A 79 -13.72 -3.87 -21.66
C ASN A 79 -14.18 -4.49 -22.96
#